data_AF-A0A3D0ZUS4-F1
#
_entry.id   AF-A0A3D0ZUS4-F1
#
_cell.length_a   1.000
_cell.length_b   1.000
_cell.length_c   1.000
_cell.angle_alpha   90.00
_cell.angle_beta   90.00
_cell.angle_gamma   90.00
#
_symmetry.space_group_name_H-M   'P 1'
#
loop_
_entity.id
_entity.type
_entity.pdbx_description
1 polymer ?
#
loop_
_entity_poly.entity_id
_entity_poly.type
_entity_poly.pdbx_seq_one_letter_code
_entity_poly.pdbx_strand_id
1 'polypeptide(L)' 'SLESMAAANPDAIVITQRGVDMAGGIEAVKAHASVRLTKAAKNNLILAVDGMSLLGFGPRTLSTAIQLSDQLLNSGD' A
#
# COMPACT_ATOMS: atom_id res chain seq x y z
N SER A 1 0.31 14.28 -8.30
CA SER A 1 1.68 14.82 -8.41
C SER A 1 2.43 14.62 -7.09
N LEU A 2 3.68 15.07 -6.97
CA LEU A 2 4.38 15.16 -5.68
C LEU A 2 3.56 15.97 -4.66
N GLU A 3 2.99 17.11 -5.09
CA GLU A 3 2.21 17.98 -4.20
C GLU A 3 0.94 17.29 -3.71
N SER A 4 0.23 16.54 -4.56
CA SER A 4 -0.97 15.79 -4.13
C SER A 4 -0.64 14.76 -3.07
N MET A 5 0.48 14.04 -3.21
CA MET A 5 0.89 13.01 -2.27
C MET A 5 1.39 13.61 -0.95
N ALA A 6 2.09 14.74 -1.02
CA ALA A 6 2.52 15.50 0.16
C ALA A 6 1.33 16.10 0.92
N ALA A 7 0.32 16.61 0.21
CA ALA A 7 -0.90 17.14 0.82
C ALA A 7 -1.77 16.05 1.44
N ALA A 8 -1.92 14.89 0.78
CA ALA A 8 -2.67 13.76 1.30
C ALA A 8 -1.97 13.09 2.49
N ASN A 9 -0.64 13.00 2.45
CA ASN A 9 0.23 12.40 3.46
C ASN A 9 -0.37 11.14 4.12
N PRO A 10 -0.64 10.08 3.33
CA PRO A 10 -1.39 8.93 3.79
C PRO A 10 -0.66 8.19 4.91
N ASP A 11 -1.43 7.66 5.87
CA ASP A 11 -0.92 6.80 6.94
C ASP A 11 -0.61 5.38 6.44
N ALA A 12 -1.28 4.92 5.38
CA ALA A 12 -1.03 3.63 4.73
C ALA A 12 -1.10 3.74 3.20
N ILE A 13 -0.31 2.94 2.48
CA ILE A 13 -0.40 2.80 1.02
C ILE A 13 -0.69 1.35 0.68
N VAL A 14 -1.73 1.11 -0.13
CA VAL A 14 -2.05 -0.22 -0.65
C VAL A 14 -1.73 -0.24 -2.14
N ILE A 15 -0.94 -1.21 -2.56
CA ILE A 15 -0.47 -1.36 -3.95
C ILE A 15 -0.60 -2.81 -4.38
N THR A 16 -0.76 -3.05 -5.68
CA THR A 16 -0.76 -4.43 -6.19
C THR A 16 0.64 -5.03 -6.15
N GLN A 17 0.75 -6.34 -5.91
CA GLN A 17 2.04 -7.05 -5.96
C GLN A 17 2.76 -6.81 -7.30
N ARG A 18 2.01 -6.86 -8.41
CA ARG A 18 2.54 -6.54 -9.74
C ARG A 18 3.13 -5.13 -9.81
N GLY A 19 2.50 -4.14 -9.20
CA GLY A 19 3.01 -2.77 -9.15
C GLY A 19 4.33 -2.66 -8.38
N VAL A 20 4.48 -3.42 -7.30
CA VAL A 20 5.73 -3.53 -6.54
C VAL A 20 6.83 -4.17 -7.38
N ASP A 21 6.52 -5.27 -8.05
CA ASP A 21 7.48 -6.00 -8.89
C ASP A 21 7.96 -5.12 -10.06
N MET A 22 7.04 -4.37 -10.69
CA MET A 22 7.36 -3.41 -11.75
C MET A 22 8.24 -2.25 -11.27
N ALA A 23 8.11 -1.85 -10.00
CA ALA A 23 8.96 -0.84 -9.39
C ALA A 23 10.35 -1.36 -9.03
N GLY A 24 10.58 -2.68 -9.06
CA GLY A 24 11.85 -3.31 -8.63
C GLY A 24 11.86 -3.70 -7.15
N GLY A 25 10.70 -3.88 -6.53
CA GLY A 25 10.55 -4.31 -5.14
C GLY A 25 10.03 -3.21 -4.21
N ILE A 26 9.67 -3.60 -2.97
CA ILE A 26 9.00 -2.71 -2.01
C ILE A 26 9.88 -1.53 -1.59
N GLU A 27 11.20 -1.74 -1.51
CA GLU A 27 12.15 -0.69 -1.14
C GLU A 27 12.25 0.38 -2.24
N ALA A 28 12.11 -0.01 -3.51
CA ALA A 28 12.05 0.95 -4.62
C ALA A 28 10.76 1.79 -4.57
N VAL A 29 9.62 1.18 -4.19
CA VAL A 29 8.36 1.91 -3.94
C VAL A 29 8.53 2.91 -2.80
N LYS A 30 9.13 2.52 -1.68
CA LYS A 30 9.40 3.42 -0.55
C LYS A 30 10.35 4.56 -0.92
N ALA A 31 11.37 4.29 -1.74
CA ALA A 31 12.35 5.29 -2.17
C ALA A 31 11.79 6.29 -3.18
N HIS A 32 10.65 6.00 -3.81
CA HIS A 32 10.04 6.87 -4.82
C HIS A 32 9.78 8.27 -4.27
N ALA A 33 10.08 9.31 -5.06
CA ALA A 33 10.09 10.70 -4.61
C ALA A 33 8.75 11.16 -3.99
N SER A 34 7.63 10.70 -4.54
CA SER A 34 6.30 11.00 -3.99
C SER A 34 5.95 10.21 -2.73
N VAL A 35 6.55 9.04 -2.52
CA VAL A 35 6.18 8.12 -1.43
C VAL A 35 7.06 8.35 -0.21
N ARG A 36 8.36 8.57 -0.39
CA ARG A 36 9.37 8.59 0.68
C ARG A 36 9.09 9.56 1.83
N LEU A 37 8.36 10.65 1.57
CA LEU A 37 8.06 11.67 2.57
C LEU A 37 6.75 11.42 3.34
N THR A 38 5.93 10.46 2.89
CA THR A 38 4.64 10.12 3.50
C THR A 38 4.80 9.42 4.85
N LYS A 39 3.79 9.51 5.71
CA LYS A 39 3.74 8.72 6.95
C LYS A 39 3.77 7.21 6.68
N ALA A 40 3.05 6.74 5.66
CA ALA A 40 3.07 5.35 5.24
C ALA A 40 4.49 4.81 5.00
N ALA A 41 5.32 5.56 4.28
CA ALA A 41 6.71 5.16 4.05
C ALA A 41 7.56 5.18 5.33
N LYS A 42 7.39 6.20 6.18
CA LYS A 42 8.13 6.35 7.45
C LYS A 42 7.78 5.25 8.46
N ASN A 43 6.52 4.83 8.49
CA ASN A 43 6.02 3.79 9.38
C ASN A 43 6.10 2.39 8.75
N ASN A 44 6.71 2.25 7.56
CA ASN A 44 6.74 1.01 6.79
C ASN A 44 5.36 0.38 6.49
N LEU A 45 4.30 1.18 6.47
CA LEU A 45 2.93 0.74 6.21
C LEU A 45 2.57 0.84 4.72
N ILE A 46 3.28 0.06 3.91
CA ILE A 46 3.01 -0.12 2.48
C ILE A 46 2.67 -1.59 2.23
N LEU A 47 1.42 -1.86 1.90
CA LEU A 47 0.86 -3.20 1.78
C LEU A 47 0.77 -3.61 0.31
N ALA A 48 1.44 -4.70 -0.03
CA ALA A 48 1.37 -5.32 -1.35
C ALA A 48 0.30 -6.42 -1.34
N VAL A 49 -0.70 -6.29 -2.21
CA VAL A 49 -1.83 -7.23 -2.27
C VAL A 49 -1.93 -7.83 -3.68
N ASP A 50 -2.35 -9.10 -3.77
CA ASP A 50 -2.66 -9.72 -5.05
C ASP A 50 -3.69 -8.87 -5.84
N GLY A 51 -3.40 -8.58 -7.10
CA GLY A 51 -4.20 -7.64 -7.89
C GLY A 51 -5.63 -8.12 -8.16
N MET A 52 -5.83 -9.42 -8.38
CA MET A 52 -7.17 -10.00 -8.58
C MET A 52 -7.99 -9.95 -7.29
N SER A 53 -7.33 -10.10 -6.15
CA SER A 53 -7.96 -9.99 -4.84
C SER A 53 -8.33 -8.55 -4.49
N LEU A 54 -7.45 -7.58 -4.83
CA LEU A 54 -7.64 -6.16 -4.52
C LEU A 54 -8.64 -5.45 -5.45
N LEU A 55 -8.60 -5.74 -6.75
CA LEU A 55 -9.32 -4.99 -7.78
C LEU A 55 -10.36 -5.83 -8.55
N GLY A 56 -10.37 -7.15 -8.38
CA GLY A 56 -11.25 -8.05 -9.13
C GLY A 56 -12.66 -8.21 -8.57
N PHE A 57 -12.92 -7.73 -7.35
CA PHE A 57 -14.25 -7.73 -6.70
C PHE A 57 -15.04 -9.05 -6.82
N GLY A 58 -14.35 -10.18 -6.61
CA GLY A 58 -14.91 -11.52 -6.73
C GLY A 58 -15.28 -12.18 -5.40
N PRO A 59 -15.44 -13.51 -5.36
CA PRO A 59 -15.83 -14.24 -4.14
C PRO A 59 -14.82 -14.12 -2.98
N ARG A 60 -13.58 -13.70 -3.26
CA ARG A 60 -12.52 -13.48 -2.27
C ARG A 60 -12.53 -12.10 -1.64
N THR A 61 -13.33 -11.15 -2.14
CA THR A 61 -13.31 -9.75 -1.70
C THR A 61 -13.52 -9.58 -0.21
N LEU A 62 -14.46 -10.33 0.39
CA LEU A 62 -14.69 -10.27 1.83
C LEU A 62 -13.43 -10.70 2.61
N SER A 63 -12.83 -11.83 2.24
CA SER A 63 -11.63 -12.34 2.89
C SER A 63 -10.44 -11.38 2.70
N THR A 64 -10.32 -10.73 1.55
CA THR A 64 -9.28 -9.72 1.29
C THR A 64 -9.50 -8.46 2.11
N ALA A 65 -10.75 -7.99 2.23
CA ALA A 65 -11.08 -6.84 3.05
C ALA A 65 -10.77 -7.07 4.54
N ILE A 66 -11.09 -8.26 5.07
CA ILE A 66 -10.79 -8.63 6.45
C ILE A 66 -9.27 -8.67 6.68
N GLN A 67 -8.52 -9.34 5.80
CA GLN A 67 -7.04 -9.39 5.90
C GLN A 67 -6.41 -8.00 5.83
N LEU A 68 -6.89 -7.13 4.94
CA LEU A 68 -6.38 -5.78 4.82
C LEU A 68 -6.70 -4.94 6.06
N SER A 69 -7.92 -5.07 6.60
CA SER A 69 -8.32 -4.41 7.84
C SER A 69 -7.45 -4.85 9.01
N ASP A 70 -7.17 -6.15 9.14
CA ASP A 70 -6.33 -6.69 10.20
C ASP A 70 -4.90 -6.14 10.11
N GLN A 71 -4.32 -6.15 8.91
CA GLN A 71 -2.99 -5.55 8.68
C GLN A 71 -2.95 -4.06 9.03
N LEU A 72 -3.99 -3.29 8.68
CA LEU A 72 -4.04 -1.86 8.98
C LEU A 72 -4.15 -1.56 10.48
N LEU A 73 -4.89 -2.39 11.24
CA LEU A 73 -5.07 -2.21 12.68
C LEU A 73 -3.84 -2.66 13.48
N ASN A 74 -3.21 -3.77 13.09
CA ASN A 74 -2.08 -4.36 13.80
C ASN A 74 -0.73 -3.69 13.47
N SER A 75 -0.70 -2.74 12.53
CA SER A 75 0.50 -1.97 12.18
C SER A 75 0.78 -0.79 13.11
N GLY A 76 -0.06 -0.58 14.13
CA GLY A 76 0.03 0.52 15.10
C GLY A 76 0.62 0.16 16.46
N ASP A 77 1.02 -1.09 16.68
CA ASP A 77 1.61 -1.61 17.93
C ASP A 77 3.14 -1.78 17.84
#